data_AF-A0A955YG19-F1
#
_entry.id   AF-A0A955YG19-F1
#
_cell.length_a   1.000
_cell.length_b   1.000
_cell.length_c   1.000
_cell.angle_alpha   90.00
_cell.angle_beta   90.00
_cell.angle_gamma   90.00
#
_symmetry.space_group_name_H-M   'P 1'
#
loop_
_entity.id
_entity.type
_entity.pdbx_description
1 polymer ?
#
loop_
_entity_poly.entity_id
_entity_poly.type
_entity_poly.pdbx_seq_one_letter_code
_entity_poly.pdbx_strand_id
1 'polypeptide(L)'
;MQVTANDQLSYAATLARCYVQADADAVRDDVTRVLSELSALPPQPGYFTETFCEKARFFHPKNGARVDAMRNRIAALSLPPDVEAVCLVSLMEAADRVDSTTGVQMAYLKQWAARAHNDLSLRMPDVLPGRGEALQLDALDAVQTRDVDVAYLDPPYNQHRYLGNYHIWETLVRWDAPATYGVAQKRVDCRERHTPFNSRKQIHEALRDLIRATRAKHLVVSFSNEGFVTRDELSELLAERGHVAVVATPMKRYVGAQIGQHDPSGKRVGTVSHLHNKEYLFIASPERGAVDSAVAALRAGEYAEGSRDTLHSSVESR
;
A
#
# COMPACT_ATOMS: atom_id res chain seq x y z
N MET A 1 -15.75 -15.60 8.90
CA MET A 1 -15.15 -15.40 7.57
C MET A 1 -13.66 -15.58 7.74
N GLN A 2 -13.03 -16.45 6.95
CA GLN A 2 -11.57 -16.60 6.96
C GLN A 2 -11.01 -15.68 5.86
N VAL A 3 -10.03 -14.86 6.20
CA VAL A 3 -9.42 -13.90 5.27
C VAL A 3 -7.94 -14.23 5.13
N THR A 4 -7.47 -14.28 3.88
CA THR A 4 -6.06 -14.43 3.56
C THR A 4 -5.62 -13.24 2.72
N ALA A 5 -4.53 -12.60 3.09
CA ALA A 5 -3.91 -11.51 2.35
C ALA A 5 -2.49 -11.92 1.93
N ASN A 6 -2.07 -11.51 0.73
CA ASN A 6 -0.76 -11.84 0.18
C ASN A 6 -0.13 -10.62 -0.49
N ASP A 7 1.15 -10.41 -0.26
CA ASP A 7 1.98 -9.52 -1.07
C ASP A 7 3.43 -10.01 -1.08
N GLN A 8 4.16 -9.81 -2.17
CA GLN A 8 5.56 -10.23 -2.28
C GLN A 8 6.52 -9.28 -1.51
N LEU A 9 6.13 -8.03 -1.30
CA LEU A 9 6.92 -7.00 -0.61
C LEU A 9 6.80 -7.17 0.90
N SER A 10 7.94 -7.02 1.58
CA SER A 10 8.04 -7.29 3.01
C SER A 10 7.17 -6.32 3.83
N TYR A 11 7.12 -5.05 3.44
CA TYR A 11 6.29 -4.07 4.16
C TYR A 11 4.79 -4.35 4.02
N ALA A 12 4.35 -4.77 2.83
CA ALA A 12 2.96 -5.08 2.55
C ALA A 12 2.54 -6.39 3.24
N ALA A 13 3.39 -7.42 3.24
CA ALA A 13 3.17 -8.63 4.03
C ALA A 13 3.13 -8.35 5.54
N THR A 14 3.91 -7.37 6.02
CA THR A 14 3.89 -6.94 7.43
C THR A 14 2.59 -6.21 7.77
N LEU A 15 2.08 -5.36 6.89
CA LEU A 15 0.74 -4.77 7.00
C LEU A 15 -0.35 -5.84 7.05
N ALA A 16 -0.30 -6.81 6.13
CA ALA A 16 -1.23 -7.94 6.12
C ALA A 16 -1.14 -8.74 7.43
N ARG A 17 0.07 -8.97 7.95
CA ARG A 17 0.23 -9.66 9.23
C ARG A 17 -0.37 -8.86 10.39
N CYS A 18 -0.22 -7.53 10.41
CA CYS A 18 -0.80 -6.67 11.43
C CYS A 18 -2.35 -6.61 11.35
N TYR A 19 -2.90 -6.37 10.17
CA TYR A 19 -4.32 -6.04 10.01
C TYR A 19 -5.23 -7.22 9.66
N VAL A 20 -4.67 -8.33 9.18
CA VAL A 20 -5.43 -9.52 8.79
C VAL A 20 -5.08 -10.73 9.66
N GLN A 21 -3.79 -10.97 9.93
CA GLN A 21 -3.37 -12.17 10.67
C GLN A 21 -3.41 -12.00 12.19
N ALA A 22 -2.89 -10.90 12.71
CA ALA A 22 -2.77 -10.68 14.14
C ALA A 22 -4.17 -10.61 14.75
N ASP A 23 -4.37 -11.35 15.85
CA ASP A 23 -5.58 -11.29 16.63
C ASP A 23 -5.40 -10.24 17.73
N ALA A 24 -6.30 -9.25 17.76
CA ALA A 24 -6.24 -8.15 18.72
C ALA A 24 -6.12 -8.61 20.18
N ASP A 25 -6.85 -9.66 20.57
CA ASP A 25 -6.86 -10.14 21.95
C ASP A 25 -5.58 -10.89 22.31
N ALA A 26 -4.90 -11.47 21.31
CA ALA A 26 -3.65 -12.19 21.50
C ALA A 26 -2.42 -11.28 21.60
N VAL A 27 -2.44 -10.10 20.96
CA VAL A 27 -1.25 -9.24 20.84
C VAL A 27 -1.30 -7.97 21.69
N ARG A 28 -2.49 -7.53 22.15
CA ARG A 28 -2.72 -6.21 22.75
C ARG A 28 -1.78 -5.88 23.91
N ASP A 29 -1.62 -6.78 24.87
CA ASP A 29 -0.87 -6.49 26.10
C ASP A 29 0.63 -6.37 25.82
N ASP A 30 1.17 -7.31 25.03
CA ASP A 30 2.57 -7.29 24.63
C ASP A 30 2.91 -6.07 23.76
N VAL A 31 2.06 -5.76 22.77
CA VAL A 31 2.26 -4.58 21.92
C VAL A 31 2.16 -3.31 22.76
N THR A 32 1.17 -3.18 23.65
CA THR A 32 1.04 -2.01 24.55
C THR A 32 2.31 -1.79 25.37
N ARG A 33 2.85 -2.85 25.96
CA ARG A 33 4.10 -2.82 26.73
C ARG A 33 5.28 -2.38 25.86
N VAL A 34 5.44 -3.01 24.69
CA VAL A 34 6.55 -2.71 23.77
C VAL A 34 6.45 -1.27 23.25
N LEU A 35 5.29 -0.80 22.79
CA LEU A 35 5.12 0.58 22.30
C LEU A 35 5.43 1.63 23.38
N SER A 36 5.09 1.34 24.64
CA SER A 36 5.43 2.21 25.78
C SER A 36 6.94 2.29 25.99
N GLU A 37 7.63 1.15 25.95
CA GLU A 37 9.08 1.07 26.02
C GLU A 37 9.75 1.82 24.86
N LEU A 38 9.31 1.57 23.62
CA LEU A 38 9.85 2.21 22.42
C LEU A 38 9.69 3.73 22.46
N SER A 39 8.54 4.21 22.95
CA SER A 39 8.25 5.65 23.07
C SER A 39 9.21 6.37 24.00
N ALA A 40 9.75 5.70 25.03
CA ALA A 40 10.66 6.25 26.01
C ALA A 40 12.14 6.27 25.57
N LEU A 41 12.51 5.62 24.46
CA LEU A 41 13.90 5.52 24.04
C LEU A 41 14.50 6.88 23.64
N PRO A 42 15.73 7.21 24.07
CA PRO A 42 16.41 8.37 23.53
C PRO A 42 16.65 8.20 22.02
N PRO A 43 16.62 9.30 21.23
CA PRO A 43 16.93 9.23 19.80
C PRO A 43 18.38 8.79 19.59
N GLN A 44 18.61 7.92 18.61
CA GLN A 44 19.93 7.40 18.25
C GLN A 44 20.02 7.34 16.72
N PRO A 45 20.70 8.31 16.08
CA PRO A 45 20.80 8.34 14.62
C PRO A 45 21.60 7.16 14.08
N GLY A 46 21.16 6.62 12.95
CA GLY A 46 21.78 5.51 12.23
C GLY A 46 21.52 5.59 10.73
N TYR A 47 21.49 4.43 10.06
CA TYR A 47 21.33 4.35 8.61
C TYR A 47 20.06 5.07 8.12
N PHE A 48 18.93 4.96 8.84
CA PHE A 48 17.68 5.58 8.41
C PHE A 48 17.80 7.11 8.44
N THR A 49 18.40 7.66 9.50
CA THR A 49 18.67 9.09 9.64
C THR A 49 19.59 9.59 8.53
N GLU A 50 20.74 8.94 8.34
CA GLU A 50 21.72 9.35 7.34
C GLU A 50 21.10 9.31 5.92
N THR A 51 20.44 8.20 5.59
CA THR A 51 19.96 7.92 4.23
C THR A 51 18.69 8.68 3.88
N PHE A 52 17.68 8.61 4.73
CA PHE A 52 16.32 9.11 4.44
C PHE A 52 15.98 10.43 5.14
N CYS A 53 16.92 11.02 5.88
CA CYS A 53 16.73 12.36 6.47
C CYS A 53 17.78 13.37 6.00
N GLU A 54 19.06 13.00 6.03
CA GLU A 54 20.16 13.90 5.71
C GLU A 54 20.48 13.91 4.21
N LYS A 55 20.70 12.73 3.61
CA LYS A 55 20.96 12.57 2.17
C LYS A 55 19.73 12.80 1.32
N ALA A 56 18.58 12.29 1.77
CA ALA A 56 17.28 12.52 1.17
C ALA A 56 16.34 13.09 2.22
N ARG A 57 15.61 14.15 1.88
CA ARG A 57 14.85 14.93 2.87
C ARG A 57 13.44 14.37 3.08
N PHE A 58 13.32 13.06 3.30
CA PHE A 58 12.02 12.41 3.48
C PHE A 58 11.46 12.61 4.87
N PHE A 59 12.32 12.59 5.90
CA PHE A 59 11.92 12.81 7.29
C PHE A 59 12.89 13.79 7.95
N HIS A 60 12.40 14.57 8.91
CA HIS A 60 13.27 15.44 9.68
C HIS A 60 14.28 14.60 10.50
N PRO A 61 15.58 14.94 10.59
CA PRO A 61 16.58 14.13 11.28
C PRO A 61 16.21 13.76 12.74
N LYS A 62 15.51 14.65 13.45
CA LYS A 62 14.96 14.38 14.79
C LYS A 62 14.05 13.14 14.83
N ASN A 63 13.23 12.96 13.79
CA ASN A 63 12.30 11.84 13.67
C ASN A 63 13.04 10.60 13.13
N GLY A 64 13.98 10.77 12.21
CA GLY A 64 14.87 9.70 11.76
C GLY A 64 15.60 9.00 12.91
N ALA A 65 16.19 9.78 13.82
CA ALA A 65 16.92 9.24 14.96
C ALA A 65 16.02 8.48 15.94
N ARG A 66 14.71 8.81 16.00
CA ARG A 66 13.71 8.05 16.76
C ARG A 66 13.38 6.74 16.05
N VAL A 67 13.21 6.75 14.72
CA VAL A 67 12.99 5.53 13.93
C VAL A 67 14.15 4.55 14.10
N ASP A 68 15.40 5.02 13.97
CA ASP A 68 16.59 4.20 14.17
C ASP A 68 16.62 3.57 15.58
N ALA A 69 16.42 4.36 16.63
CA ALA A 69 16.40 3.86 18.02
C ALA A 69 15.30 2.81 18.24
N MET A 70 14.06 3.11 17.85
CA MET A 70 12.91 2.22 18.05
C MET A 70 13.08 0.93 17.26
N ARG A 71 13.50 1.02 16.00
CA ARG A 71 13.61 -0.16 15.16
C ARG A 71 14.80 -1.02 15.55
N ASN A 72 15.94 -0.45 15.97
CA ASN A 72 17.02 -1.23 16.58
C ASN A 72 16.53 -2.00 17.82
N ARG A 73 15.69 -1.37 18.65
CA ARG A 73 15.11 -2.04 19.81
C ARG A 73 14.17 -3.18 19.43
N ILE A 74 13.29 -3.00 18.43
CA ILE A 74 12.40 -4.07 17.93
C ILE A 74 13.22 -5.29 17.49
N ALA A 75 14.28 -5.13 16.70
CA ALA A 75 15.14 -6.25 16.28
C ALA A 75 15.81 -6.98 17.46
N ALA A 76 16.16 -6.25 18.52
CA ALA A 76 16.83 -6.82 19.69
C ALA A 76 15.88 -7.58 20.64
N LEU A 77 14.56 -7.37 20.53
CA LEU A 77 13.58 -7.94 21.44
C LEU A 77 13.16 -9.38 21.08
N SER A 78 13.47 -9.86 19.87
CA SER A 78 13.06 -11.19 19.38
C SER A 78 11.58 -11.51 19.66
N LEU A 79 10.71 -10.58 19.27
CA LEU A 79 9.28 -10.63 19.54
C LEU A 79 8.59 -11.78 18.78
N PRO A 80 7.44 -12.27 19.28
CA PRO A 80 6.57 -13.12 18.49
C PRO A 80 6.21 -12.44 17.14
N PRO A 81 6.12 -13.17 16.02
CA PRO A 81 5.98 -12.55 14.69
C PRO A 81 4.77 -11.61 14.53
N ASP A 82 3.64 -11.92 15.17
CA ASP A 82 2.43 -11.08 15.10
C ASP A 82 2.63 -9.80 15.94
N VAL A 83 3.24 -9.89 17.12
CA VAL A 83 3.59 -8.73 17.97
C VAL A 83 4.61 -7.83 17.28
N GLU A 84 5.65 -8.43 16.68
CA GLU A 84 6.67 -7.71 15.92
C GLU A 84 6.04 -6.93 14.76
N ALA A 85 5.17 -7.58 13.97
CA ALA A 85 4.50 -6.95 12.84
C ALA A 85 3.66 -5.73 13.27
N VAL A 86 2.89 -5.85 14.35
CA VAL A 86 2.09 -4.73 14.87
C VAL A 86 2.98 -3.57 15.35
N CYS A 87 4.11 -3.87 16.01
CA CYS A 87 5.08 -2.84 16.42
C CYS A 87 5.73 -2.15 15.21
N LEU A 88 6.09 -2.91 14.16
CA LEU A 88 6.65 -2.37 12.92
C LEU A 88 5.65 -1.48 12.18
N VAL A 89 4.38 -1.90 12.09
CA VAL A 89 3.32 -1.09 11.47
C VAL A 89 3.08 0.18 12.27
N SER A 90 3.02 0.11 13.61
CA SER A 90 2.90 1.30 14.47
C SER A 90 4.00 2.33 14.19
N LEU A 91 5.25 1.86 14.06
CA LEU A 91 6.40 2.72 13.75
C LEU A 91 6.32 3.30 12.33
N MET A 92 5.98 2.47 11.34
CA MET A 92 5.84 2.89 9.95
C MET A 92 4.79 3.98 9.78
N GLU A 93 3.60 3.80 10.36
CA GLU A 93 2.55 4.82 10.31
C GLU A 93 2.92 6.08 11.11
N ALA A 94 3.66 5.93 12.22
CA ALA A 94 4.18 7.07 12.97
C ALA A 94 5.16 7.90 12.16
N ALA A 95 6.04 7.24 11.39
CA ALA A 95 6.94 7.89 10.45
C ALA A 95 6.16 8.56 9.31
N ASP A 96 5.19 7.87 8.70
CA ASP A 96 4.36 8.41 7.61
C ASP A 96 3.64 9.71 8.01
N ARG A 97 3.09 9.77 9.23
CA ARG A 97 2.45 10.99 9.77
C ARG A 97 3.37 12.22 9.85
N VAL A 98 4.69 12.02 9.86
CA VAL A 98 5.70 13.09 9.95
C VAL A 98 6.66 13.10 8.77
N ASP A 99 6.24 12.54 7.63
CA ASP A 99 7.02 12.55 6.40
C ASP A 99 6.97 13.92 5.68
N SER A 100 7.82 14.08 4.68
CA SER A 100 7.92 15.27 3.83
C SER A 100 7.73 14.93 2.34
N THR A 101 6.78 14.05 2.03
CA THR A 101 6.38 13.68 0.66
C THR A 101 4.97 14.16 0.29
N THR A 102 4.54 13.82 -0.93
CA THR A 102 3.15 14.00 -1.38
C THR A 102 2.32 12.71 -1.34
N GLY A 103 2.85 11.63 -0.76
CA GLY A 103 2.21 10.31 -0.64
C GLY A 103 2.97 9.15 -1.30
N VAL A 104 4.04 9.40 -2.06
CA VAL A 104 4.99 8.35 -2.52
C VAL A 104 6.44 8.80 -2.32
N GLN A 105 7.33 7.83 -2.11
CA GLN A 105 8.75 8.02 -1.81
C GLN A 105 9.62 8.14 -3.07
N MET A 106 9.01 8.54 -4.19
CA MET A 106 9.74 8.77 -5.45
C MET A 106 10.52 10.10 -5.43
N ALA A 107 10.06 11.06 -4.62
CA ALA A 107 10.66 12.37 -4.43
C ALA A 107 10.20 12.97 -3.08
N TYR A 108 10.95 13.95 -2.59
CA TYR A 108 10.62 14.71 -1.38
C TYR A 108 10.50 16.20 -1.70
N LEU A 109 9.79 16.95 -0.84
CA LEU A 109 9.54 18.37 -1.04
C LEU A 109 10.81 19.23 -0.92
N LYS A 110 10.85 20.37 -1.63
CA LYS A 110 11.96 21.34 -1.60
C LYS A 110 12.09 22.06 -0.25
N GLN A 111 11.00 22.16 0.50
CA GLN A 111 10.94 22.62 1.88
C GLN A 111 10.28 21.52 2.69
N TRP A 112 10.56 21.46 3.99
CA TRP A 112 9.89 20.51 4.87
C TRP A 112 8.38 20.72 4.84
N ALA A 113 7.62 19.63 4.73
CA ALA A 113 6.19 19.69 5.02
C ALA A 113 5.98 20.14 6.47
N ALA A 114 4.93 20.91 6.74
CA ALA A 114 4.63 21.37 8.10
C ALA A 114 4.56 20.20 9.10
N ARG A 115 3.96 19.06 8.68
CA ARG A 115 3.88 17.84 9.50
C ARG A 115 5.22 17.20 9.83
N ALA A 116 6.26 17.42 9.01
CA ALA A 116 7.59 16.87 9.26
C ALA A 116 8.26 17.48 10.50
N HIS A 117 7.79 18.63 10.96
CA HIS A 117 8.24 19.25 12.20
C HIS A 117 7.53 18.73 13.45
N ASN A 118 6.48 17.92 13.31
CA ASN A 118 5.84 17.28 14.46
C ASN A 118 6.76 16.19 15.05
N ASP A 119 6.50 15.81 16.30
CA ASP A 119 7.19 14.70 16.93
C ASP A 119 6.57 13.37 16.52
N LEU A 120 7.43 12.41 16.18
CA LEU A 120 7.01 11.03 15.91
C LEU A 120 6.37 10.42 17.16
N SER A 121 5.13 9.97 17.01
CA SER A 121 4.34 9.33 18.07
C SER A 121 3.76 7.99 17.61
N LEU A 122 4.07 6.94 18.36
CA LEU A 122 3.56 5.59 18.17
C LEU A 122 2.08 5.52 18.60
N ARG A 123 1.32 4.67 17.92
CA ARG A 123 -0.09 4.36 18.23
C ARG A 123 -0.33 2.88 18.06
N MET A 124 -1.20 2.29 18.87
CA MET A 124 -1.68 0.93 18.60
C MET A 124 -2.43 0.96 17.26
N PRO A 125 -2.02 0.16 16.25
CA PRO A 125 -2.82 -0.04 15.05
C PRO A 125 -4.20 -0.63 15.39
N ASP A 126 -5.22 -0.34 14.58
CA ASP A 126 -6.58 -0.86 14.78
C ASP A 126 -6.68 -2.34 14.38
N VAL A 127 -5.99 -3.20 15.11
CA VAL A 127 -6.03 -4.66 14.93
C VAL A 127 -7.42 -5.17 15.29
N LEU A 128 -7.97 -6.02 14.43
CA LEU A 128 -9.30 -6.59 14.59
C LEU A 128 -9.25 -7.92 15.38
N PRO A 129 -10.31 -8.28 16.12
CA PRO A 129 -10.42 -9.62 16.70
C PRO A 129 -10.65 -10.67 15.61
N GLY A 130 -10.09 -11.87 15.81
CA GLY A 130 -10.17 -12.97 14.86
C GLY A 130 -8.91 -13.11 14.01
N ARG A 131 -8.40 -14.34 13.93
CA ARG A 131 -7.17 -14.66 13.20
C ARG A 131 -7.44 -14.94 11.71
N GLY A 132 -6.94 -14.09 10.84
CA GLY A 132 -6.77 -14.37 9.41
C GLY A 132 -5.38 -14.95 9.09
N GLU A 133 -4.93 -14.79 7.85
CA GLU A 133 -3.61 -15.26 7.42
C GLU A 133 -2.93 -14.29 6.46
N ALA A 134 -1.63 -14.06 6.68
CA ALA A 134 -0.80 -13.24 5.83
C ALA A 134 0.29 -14.10 5.17
N LEU A 135 0.32 -14.09 3.85
CA LEU A 135 1.31 -14.75 3.01
C LEU A 135 2.29 -13.71 2.44
N GLN A 136 3.52 -14.15 2.19
CA GLN A 136 4.53 -13.37 1.49
C GLN A 136 5.06 -14.16 0.29
N LEU A 137 4.19 -14.38 -0.70
CA LEU A 137 4.47 -15.19 -1.88
C LEU A 137 4.30 -14.36 -3.16
N ASP A 138 4.86 -14.87 -4.26
CA ASP A 138 4.43 -14.43 -5.59
C ASP A 138 2.92 -14.67 -5.75
N ALA A 139 2.23 -13.81 -6.48
CA ALA A 139 0.78 -13.89 -6.63
C ALA A 139 0.34 -15.23 -7.26
N LEU A 140 1.10 -15.76 -8.24
CA LEU A 140 0.79 -17.04 -8.87
C LEU A 140 0.93 -18.21 -7.89
N ASP A 141 1.94 -18.16 -7.02
CA ASP A 141 2.13 -19.17 -5.98
C ASP A 141 1.02 -19.06 -4.92
N ALA A 142 0.68 -17.83 -4.50
CA ALA A 142 -0.33 -17.57 -3.47
C ALA A 142 -1.70 -18.12 -3.84
N VAL A 143 -2.16 -17.87 -5.07
CA VAL A 143 -3.50 -18.30 -5.51
C VAL A 143 -3.65 -19.82 -5.69
N GLN A 144 -2.54 -20.56 -5.63
CA GLN A 144 -2.54 -22.03 -5.68
C GLN A 144 -2.55 -22.68 -4.30
N THR A 145 -2.34 -21.90 -3.22
CA THR A 145 -2.24 -22.43 -1.86
C THR A 145 -3.56 -22.96 -1.30
N ARG A 146 -4.70 -22.42 -1.76
CA ARG A 146 -6.04 -22.79 -1.26
C ARG A 146 -7.14 -22.37 -2.23
N ASP A 147 -8.29 -23.03 -2.10
CA ASP A 147 -9.53 -22.62 -2.74
C ASP A 147 -10.26 -21.60 -1.85
N VAL A 148 -10.87 -20.59 -2.46
CA VAL A 148 -11.64 -19.56 -1.75
C VAL A 148 -12.97 -19.28 -2.43
N ASP A 149 -13.95 -18.78 -1.67
CA ASP A 149 -15.22 -18.36 -2.24
C ASP A 149 -15.05 -17.10 -3.11
N VAL A 150 -14.25 -16.14 -2.64
CA VAL A 150 -14.02 -14.85 -3.29
C VAL A 150 -12.53 -14.51 -3.26
N ALA A 151 -11.98 -14.08 -4.40
CA ALA A 151 -10.64 -13.48 -4.46
C ALA A 151 -10.71 -12.04 -4.96
N TYR A 152 -10.03 -11.14 -4.25
CA TYR A 152 -9.82 -9.75 -4.66
C TYR A 152 -8.39 -9.60 -5.19
N LEU A 153 -8.25 -9.14 -6.43
CA LEU A 153 -6.97 -8.93 -7.10
C LEU A 153 -6.77 -7.45 -7.38
N ASP A 154 -5.66 -6.90 -6.90
CA ASP A 154 -5.23 -5.51 -7.19
C ASP A 154 -3.81 -5.51 -7.79
N PRO A 155 -3.67 -6.00 -9.04
CA PRO A 155 -2.37 -6.12 -9.67
C PRO A 155 -1.80 -4.74 -10.02
N PRO A 156 -0.46 -4.59 -10.09
CA PRO A 156 0.14 -3.42 -10.70
C PRO A 156 -0.37 -3.24 -12.14
N TYR A 157 -0.79 -2.03 -12.49
CA TYR A 157 -1.46 -1.76 -13.77
C TYR A 157 -0.61 -0.95 -14.76
N ASN A 158 0.50 -0.33 -14.35
CA ASN A 158 1.34 0.53 -15.20
C ASN A 158 2.84 0.40 -14.86
N GLN A 159 3.71 1.28 -15.36
CA GLN A 159 5.16 1.25 -15.11
C GLN A 159 5.57 1.56 -13.65
N HIS A 160 4.67 2.08 -12.83
CA HIS A 160 4.99 2.52 -11.47
C HIS A 160 5.05 1.32 -10.52
N ARG A 161 6.27 0.93 -10.18
CA ARG A 161 6.54 -0.19 -9.28
C ARG A 161 6.37 0.22 -7.82
N TYR A 162 5.56 -0.53 -7.08
CA TYR A 162 5.32 -0.28 -5.65
C TYR A 162 6.60 -0.30 -4.82
N LEU A 163 7.53 -1.23 -5.08
CA LEU A 163 8.82 -1.25 -4.41
C LEU A 163 9.58 0.08 -4.55
N GLY A 164 9.54 0.71 -5.73
CA GLY A 164 10.15 2.02 -5.95
C GLY A 164 9.41 3.17 -5.28
N ASN A 165 8.09 3.07 -5.16
CA ASN A 165 7.23 4.08 -4.53
C ASN A 165 7.25 4.03 -2.99
N TYR A 166 7.56 2.86 -2.41
CA TYR A 166 7.49 2.60 -0.97
C TYR A 166 8.77 1.93 -0.44
N HIS A 167 9.92 2.26 -1.04
CA HIS A 167 11.21 1.62 -0.74
C HIS A 167 11.72 1.88 0.68
N ILE A 168 11.31 2.97 1.32
CA ILE A 168 11.69 3.28 2.70
C ILE A 168 10.94 2.37 3.66
N TRP A 169 9.69 2.03 3.37
CA TRP A 169 8.91 1.05 4.14
C TRP A 169 9.50 -0.35 4.00
N GLU A 170 9.88 -0.75 2.78
CA GLU A 170 10.62 -2.00 2.58
C GLU A 170 11.93 -2.02 3.39
N THR A 171 12.63 -0.87 3.47
CA THR A 171 13.86 -0.74 4.25
C THR A 171 13.62 -0.75 5.76
N LEU A 172 12.56 -0.11 6.24
CA LEU A 172 12.19 -0.07 7.65
C LEU A 172 11.85 -1.47 8.17
N VAL A 173 11.09 -2.23 7.40
CA VAL A 173 10.67 -3.59 7.77
C VAL A 173 11.84 -4.58 7.68
N ARG A 174 12.57 -4.61 6.56
CA ARG A 174 13.71 -5.53 6.38
C ARG A 174 14.91 -5.17 7.25
N TRP A 175 15.08 -3.88 7.53
CA TRP A 175 16.17 -3.31 8.32
C TRP A 175 17.57 -3.78 7.91
N ASP A 176 17.78 -3.86 6.60
CA ASP A 176 18.96 -4.45 5.97
C ASP A 176 19.97 -3.43 5.41
N ALA A 177 19.75 -2.13 5.67
CA ALA A 177 20.65 -1.03 5.32
C ALA A 177 21.26 -1.14 3.90
N PRO A 178 20.43 -1.22 2.84
CA PRO A 178 20.91 -1.54 1.49
C PRO A 178 21.75 -0.39 0.91
N ALA A 179 22.56 -0.70 -0.10
CA ALA A 179 23.08 0.34 -0.97
C ALA A 179 21.93 1.09 -1.67
N THR A 180 22.15 2.37 -1.96
CA THR A 180 21.13 3.26 -2.55
C THR A 180 21.62 3.97 -3.81
N TYR A 181 20.69 4.49 -4.59
CA TYR A 181 20.98 5.30 -5.77
C TYR A 181 20.02 6.48 -5.96
N GLY A 182 20.50 7.48 -6.70
CA GLY A 182 19.73 8.66 -7.09
C GLY A 182 19.40 9.60 -5.91
N VAL A 183 18.76 10.71 -6.23
CA VAL A 183 18.42 11.76 -5.25
C VAL A 183 17.47 11.24 -4.16
N ALA A 184 16.52 10.38 -4.54
CA ALA A 184 15.57 9.76 -3.61
C ALA A 184 16.17 8.60 -2.79
N GLN A 185 17.48 8.30 -2.90
CA GLN A 185 18.14 7.23 -2.14
C GLN A 185 17.39 5.88 -2.23
N LYS A 186 16.95 5.53 -3.44
CA LYS A 186 16.22 4.27 -3.66
C LYS A 186 17.14 3.09 -3.45
N ARG A 187 16.62 2.02 -2.86
CA ARG A 187 17.35 0.76 -2.70
C ARG A 187 17.83 0.22 -4.05
N VAL A 188 19.05 -0.31 -4.15
CA VAL A 188 19.62 -0.80 -5.42
C VAL A 188 18.79 -1.93 -6.06
N ASP A 189 18.18 -2.78 -5.24
CA ASP A 189 17.32 -3.90 -5.67
C ASP A 189 16.03 -3.43 -6.36
N CYS A 190 15.63 -2.15 -6.23
CA CYS A 190 14.60 -1.54 -7.07
C CYS A 190 14.93 -1.61 -8.57
N ARG A 191 16.20 -1.77 -8.95
CA ARG A 191 16.61 -1.93 -10.36
C ARG A 191 16.53 -3.36 -10.85
N GLU A 192 16.49 -4.33 -9.95
CA GLU A 192 16.61 -5.77 -10.26
C GLU A 192 15.28 -6.49 -10.11
N ARG A 193 14.48 -6.08 -9.11
CA ARG A 193 13.17 -6.68 -8.86
C ARG A 193 12.16 -6.14 -9.87
N HIS A 194 11.88 -6.97 -10.87
CA HIS A 194 10.89 -6.75 -11.90
C HIS A 194 9.73 -7.74 -11.75
N THR A 195 8.55 -7.29 -12.14
CA THR A 195 7.37 -8.14 -12.27
C THR A 195 6.77 -7.94 -13.66
N PRO A 196 6.26 -8.99 -14.31
CA PRO A 196 5.63 -8.86 -15.62
C PRO A 196 4.40 -7.94 -15.60
N PHE A 197 3.76 -7.74 -14.43
CA PHE A 197 2.63 -6.81 -14.27
C PHE A 197 3.01 -5.34 -14.54
N ASN A 198 4.26 -4.94 -14.31
CA ASN A 198 4.71 -3.57 -14.61
C ASN A 198 5.26 -3.40 -16.04
N SER A 199 5.14 -4.41 -16.90
CA SER A 199 5.63 -4.41 -18.27
C SER A 199 4.49 -4.38 -19.28
N ARG A 200 4.39 -3.32 -20.08
CA ARG A 200 3.36 -3.20 -21.14
C ARG A 200 3.34 -4.40 -22.10
N LYS A 201 4.48 -5.05 -22.30
CA LYS A 201 4.59 -6.22 -23.19
C LYS A 201 4.12 -7.53 -22.54
N GLN A 202 4.23 -7.65 -21.22
CA GLN A 202 4.01 -8.92 -20.51
C GLN A 202 2.74 -8.93 -19.65
N ILE A 203 2.18 -7.76 -19.32
CA ILE A 203 1.04 -7.63 -18.41
C ILE A 203 -0.20 -8.42 -18.86
N HIS A 204 -0.49 -8.46 -20.18
CA HIS A 204 -1.63 -9.21 -20.71
C HIS A 204 -1.52 -10.71 -20.43
N GLU A 205 -0.33 -11.28 -20.61
CA GLU A 205 -0.07 -12.70 -20.33
C GLU A 205 -0.08 -12.96 -18.82
N ALA A 206 0.58 -12.11 -18.03
CA ALA A 206 0.61 -12.25 -16.57
C ALA A 206 -0.77 -12.18 -15.91
N LEU A 207 -1.65 -11.27 -16.35
CA LEU A 207 -3.03 -11.20 -15.87
C LEU A 207 -3.83 -12.44 -16.28
N ARG A 208 -3.63 -12.94 -17.51
CA ARG A 208 -4.29 -14.14 -17.98
C ARG A 208 -3.91 -15.36 -17.15
N ASP A 209 -2.62 -15.53 -16.87
CA ASP A 209 -2.12 -16.62 -16.06
C ASP A 209 -2.66 -16.52 -14.62
N LEU A 210 -2.64 -15.32 -14.02
CA LEU A 210 -3.16 -15.10 -12.67
C LEU A 210 -4.67 -15.39 -12.58
N ILE A 211 -5.47 -14.86 -13.48
CA ILE A 211 -6.94 -15.06 -13.49
C ILE A 211 -7.29 -16.55 -13.67
N ARG A 212 -6.55 -17.26 -14.52
CA ARG A 212 -6.77 -18.71 -14.74
C ARG A 212 -6.30 -19.56 -13.58
N ALA A 213 -5.16 -19.23 -12.98
CA ALA A 213 -4.62 -19.93 -11.82
C ALA A 213 -5.45 -19.71 -10.55
N THR A 214 -6.20 -18.59 -10.47
CA THR A 214 -6.96 -18.25 -9.26
C THR A 214 -8.11 -19.23 -9.01
N ARG A 215 -8.00 -19.98 -7.91
CA ARG A 215 -9.01 -20.95 -7.45
C ARG A 215 -10.08 -20.28 -6.60
N ALA A 216 -10.86 -19.40 -7.24
CA ALA A 216 -11.96 -18.70 -6.58
C ALA A 216 -13.27 -18.80 -7.35
N LYS A 217 -14.39 -18.96 -6.65
CA LYS A 217 -15.73 -18.98 -7.26
C LYS A 217 -16.11 -17.61 -7.81
N HIS A 218 -15.81 -16.54 -7.07
CA HIS A 218 -16.04 -15.16 -7.46
C HIS A 218 -14.71 -14.40 -7.52
N LEU A 219 -14.50 -13.62 -8.59
CA LEU A 219 -13.35 -12.73 -8.72
C LEU A 219 -13.81 -11.29 -8.64
N VAL A 220 -13.06 -10.50 -7.87
CA VAL A 220 -13.13 -9.05 -7.87
C VAL A 220 -11.76 -8.53 -8.29
N VAL A 221 -11.70 -7.65 -9.28
CA VAL A 221 -10.43 -7.08 -9.76
C VAL A 221 -10.52 -5.57 -9.74
N SER A 222 -9.57 -4.92 -9.08
CA SER A 222 -9.37 -3.47 -9.13
C SER A 222 -8.40 -3.12 -10.26
N PHE A 223 -8.74 -2.12 -11.09
CA PHE A 223 -7.85 -1.66 -12.15
C PHE A 223 -8.16 -0.23 -12.57
N SER A 224 -7.11 0.57 -12.78
CA SER A 224 -7.24 1.97 -13.20
C SER A 224 -7.31 2.11 -14.73
N ASN A 225 -8.03 3.13 -15.21
CA ASN A 225 -8.02 3.48 -16.64
C ASN A 225 -6.67 4.05 -17.13
N GLU A 226 -5.71 4.29 -16.24
CA GLU A 226 -4.33 4.64 -16.57
C GLU A 226 -3.43 3.40 -16.75
N GLY A 227 -3.99 2.19 -16.68
CA GLY A 227 -3.27 0.94 -16.87
C GLY A 227 -2.91 0.62 -18.32
N PHE A 228 -2.05 -0.38 -18.50
CA PHE A 228 -1.65 -0.89 -19.81
C PHE A 228 -2.71 -1.77 -20.48
N VAL A 229 -3.62 -2.36 -19.70
CA VAL A 229 -4.76 -3.15 -20.18
C VAL A 229 -6.01 -2.29 -20.11
N THR A 230 -6.76 -2.23 -21.20
CA THR A 230 -8.00 -1.47 -21.26
C THR A 230 -9.11 -2.19 -20.51
N ARG A 231 -10.17 -1.45 -20.17
CA ARG A 231 -11.37 -2.01 -19.53
C ARG A 231 -11.97 -3.14 -20.35
N ASP A 232 -12.02 -2.98 -21.67
CA ASP A 232 -12.70 -3.94 -22.55
C ASP A 232 -11.86 -5.22 -22.67
N GLU A 233 -10.53 -5.11 -22.82
CA GLU A 233 -9.61 -6.27 -22.80
C GLU A 233 -9.69 -7.06 -21.48
N LEU A 234 -9.73 -6.37 -20.33
CA LEU A 234 -9.84 -7.04 -19.04
C LEU A 234 -11.23 -7.66 -18.82
N SER A 235 -12.28 -7.03 -19.34
CA SER A 235 -13.64 -7.59 -19.31
C SER A 235 -13.74 -8.87 -20.13
N GLU A 236 -13.15 -8.89 -21.33
CA GLU A 236 -13.07 -10.07 -22.19
C GLU A 236 -12.30 -11.21 -21.51
N LEU A 237 -11.17 -10.90 -20.88
CA LEU A 237 -10.39 -11.89 -20.14
C LEU A 237 -11.16 -12.48 -18.96
N LEU A 238 -11.86 -11.64 -18.18
CA LEU A 238 -12.66 -12.08 -17.05
C LEU A 238 -13.94 -12.82 -17.47
N ALA A 239 -14.44 -12.62 -18.70
CA ALA A 239 -15.60 -13.35 -19.22
C ALA A 239 -15.32 -14.86 -19.37
N GLU A 240 -14.05 -15.28 -19.42
CA GLU A 240 -13.65 -16.70 -19.31
C GLU A 240 -14.12 -17.33 -17.99
N ARG A 241 -14.46 -16.53 -16.97
CA ARG A 241 -14.94 -16.95 -15.65
C ARG A 241 -16.46 -16.85 -15.48
N GLY A 242 -17.20 -16.47 -16.53
CA GLY A 242 -18.66 -16.38 -16.54
C GLY A 242 -19.17 -14.96 -16.79
N HIS A 243 -20.12 -14.52 -15.97
CA HIS A 243 -20.72 -13.19 -16.07
C HIS A 243 -19.79 -12.14 -15.48
N VAL A 244 -19.66 -11.00 -16.17
CA VAL A 244 -18.83 -9.87 -15.75
C VAL A 244 -19.69 -8.62 -15.64
N ALA A 245 -19.48 -7.85 -14.56
CA ALA A 245 -19.90 -6.47 -14.47
C ALA A 245 -18.73 -5.57 -14.08
N VAL A 246 -18.83 -4.30 -14.43
CA VAL A 246 -17.83 -3.28 -14.11
C VAL A 246 -18.52 -2.11 -13.43
N VAL A 247 -18.05 -1.77 -12.23
CA VAL A 247 -18.40 -0.52 -11.55
C VAL A 247 -17.25 0.45 -11.75
N ALA A 248 -17.55 1.68 -12.16
CA ALA A 248 -16.54 2.69 -12.45
C ALA A 248 -16.73 3.90 -11.53
N THR A 249 -15.71 4.22 -10.75
CA THR A 249 -15.74 5.31 -9.79
C THR A 249 -14.73 6.38 -10.23
N PRO A 250 -15.14 7.65 -10.40
CA PRO A 250 -14.22 8.73 -10.72
C PRO A 250 -13.35 9.06 -9.49
N MET A 251 -12.04 9.06 -9.67
CA MET A 251 -11.07 9.42 -8.63
C MET A 251 -10.30 10.68 -9.02
N LYS A 252 -9.93 11.50 -8.04
CA LYS A 252 -9.00 12.62 -8.23
C LYS A 252 -7.60 12.05 -8.40
N ARG A 253 -6.88 12.48 -9.43
CA ARG A 253 -5.49 12.03 -9.63
C ARG A 253 -4.60 12.45 -8.47
N TYR A 254 -3.62 11.60 -8.17
CA TYR A 254 -2.59 11.85 -7.16
C TYR A 254 -1.93 13.24 -7.29
N VAL A 255 -1.72 13.93 -6.16
CA VAL A 255 -1.25 15.32 -6.09
C VAL A 255 0.07 15.53 -6.83
N GLY A 256 0.99 14.56 -6.80
CA GLY A 256 2.25 14.65 -7.57
C GLY A 256 2.06 14.66 -9.09
N ALA A 257 0.99 14.05 -9.61
CA ALA A 257 0.64 14.11 -11.03
C ALA A 257 0.00 15.46 -11.41
N GLN A 258 -0.57 16.19 -10.44
CA GLN A 258 -1.17 17.51 -10.63
C GLN A 258 -0.13 18.64 -10.60
N ILE A 259 0.89 18.51 -9.74
CA ILE A 259 1.98 19.51 -9.61
C ILE A 259 2.84 19.56 -10.89
N GLY A 260 2.87 18.48 -11.67
CA GLY A 260 3.64 18.39 -12.91
C GLY A 260 5.11 18.07 -12.66
N GLN A 261 5.75 17.38 -13.61
CA GLN A 261 7.17 17.07 -13.53
C GLN A 261 7.97 18.36 -13.76
N HIS A 262 9.04 18.55 -13.00
CA HIS A 262 9.97 19.67 -13.19
C HIS A 262 11.35 19.09 -13.44
N ASP A 263 12.08 19.66 -14.38
CA ASP A 263 13.46 19.27 -14.64
C ASP A 263 14.39 19.76 -13.50
N PRO A 264 15.68 19.36 -13.47
CA PRO A 264 16.61 19.80 -12.44
C PRO A 264 16.81 21.32 -12.37
N SER A 265 16.49 22.06 -13.44
CA SER A 265 16.52 23.53 -13.48
C SER A 265 15.25 24.18 -12.93
N GLY A 266 14.25 23.38 -12.56
CA GLY A 266 12.97 23.85 -12.05
C GLY A 266 11.96 24.23 -13.14
N LYS A 267 12.21 23.90 -14.41
CA LYS A 267 11.28 24.14 -15.51
C LYS A 267 10.25 23.02 -15.57
N ARG A 268 8.97 23.37 -15.63
CA ARG A 268 7.87 22.40 -15.78
C ARG A 268 8.00 21.68 -17.12
N VAL A 269 8.05 20.36 -17.07
CA VAL A 269 8.07 19.46 -18.22
C VAL A 269 6.77 18.64 -18.23
N GLY A 270 6.02 18.74 -19.34
CA GLY A 270 4.74 18.04 -19.54
C GLY A 270 3.50 18.90 -19.23
N THR A 271 2.43 18.63 -19.98
CA THR A 271 1.11 19.27 -19.82
C THR A 271 0.23 18.36 -18.95
N VAL A 272 -0.38 18.90 -17.89
CA VAL A 272 -1.39 18.15 -17.11
C VAL A 272 -2.62 18.00 -18.00
N SER A 273 -2.86 16.80 -18.53
CA SER A 273 -3.95 16.57 -19.51
C SER A 273 -5.30 16.33 -18.84
N HIS A 274 -5.34 15.56 -17.74
CA HIS A 274 -6.59 15.17 -17.06
C HIS A 274 -6.44 15.27 -15.54
N LEU A 275 -7.49 15.75 -14.86
CA LEU A 275 -7.54 15.93 -13.40
C LEU A 275 -8.17 14.73 -12.65
N HIS A 276 -8.85 13.84 -13.39
CA HIS A 276 -9.53 12.68 -12.85
C HIS A 276 -9.13 11.43 -13.62
N ASN A 277 -8.95 10.33 -12.91
CA ASN A 277 -8.86 8.98 -13.45
C ASN A 277 -10.15 8.21 -13.08
N LYS A 278 -10.38 7.08 -13.75
CA LYS A 278 -11.48 6.17 -13.41
C LYS A 278 -10.86 4.91 -12.84
N GLU A 279 -11.24 4.60 -11.61
CA GLU A 279 -10.97 3.28 -11.04
C GLU A 279 -12.13 2.36 -11.40
N TYR A 280 -11.79 1.15 -11.83
CA TYR A 280 -12.75 0.13 -12.19
C TYR A 280 -12.68 -1.01 -11.18
N LEU A 281 -13.85 -1.45 -10.73
CA LEU A 281 -14.02 -2.69 -10.00
C LEU A 281 -14.76 -3.67 -10.90
N PHE A 282 -14.05 -4.69 -11.37
CA PHE A 282 -14.59 -5.78 -12.17
C PHE A 282 -15.06 -6.88 -11.22
N ILE A 283 -16.23 -7.44 -11.51
CA ILE A 283 -16.83 -8.53 -10.74
C ILE A 283 -17.11 -9.64 -11.74
N ALA A 284 -16.47 -10.79 -11.56
CA ALA A 284 -16.66 -11.94 -12.42
C ALA A 284 -17.14 -13.17 -11.62
N SER A 285 -18.18 -13.83 -12.12
CA SER A 285 -18.75 -15.01 -11.47
C SER A 285 -19.46 -15.93 -12.45
N PRO A 286 -19.46 -17.25 -12.22
CA PRO A 286 -20.34 -18.16 -12.96
C PRO A 286 -21.84 -17.89 -12.72
N GLU A 287 -22.18 -17.15 -11.65
CA GLU A 287 -23.56 -16.89 -11.24
C GLU A 287 -23.96 -15.43 -11.52
N ARG A 288 -24.88 -15.21 -12.47
CA ARG A 288 -25.37 -13.87 -12.80
C ARG A 288 -25.95 -13.14 -11.58
N GLY A 289 -26.72 -13.85 -10.75
CA GLY A 289 -27.32 -13.26 -9.56
C GLY A 289 -26.30 -12.75 -8.54
N ALA A 290 -25.12 -13.38 -8.44
CA ALA A 290 -24.04 -12.91 -7.58
C ALA A 290 -23.44 -11.60 -8.10
N VAL A 291 -23.24 -11.50 -9.42
CA VAL A 291 -22.77 -10.26 -10.08
C VAL A 291 -23.76 -9.12 -9.85
N ASP A 292 -25.05 -9.35 -10.13
CA ASP A 292 -26.09 -8.34 -10.00
C ASP A 292 -26.21 -7.84 -8.54
N SER A 293 -26.13 -8.75 -7.57
CA SER A 293 -26.16 -8.43 -6.14
C SER A 293 -24.94 -7.60 -5.72
N ALA A 294 -23.75 -7.95 -6.19
CA ALA A 294 -22.52 -7.22 -5.87
C ALA A 294 -22.54 -5.80 -6.45
N VAL A 295 -23.00 -5.63 -7.69
CA VAL A 295 -23.17 -4.30 -8.30
C VAL A 295 -24.18 -3.45 -7.54
N ALA A 296 -25.30 -4.04 -7.12
CA ALA A 296 -26.31 -3.33 -6.32
C ALA A 296 -25.73 -2.87 -4.97
N ALA A 297 -24.97 -3.73 -4.29
CA ALA A 297 -24.32 -3.41 -3.02
C ALA A 297 -23.28 -2.28 -3.16
N LEU A 298 -22.43 -2.32 -4.18
CA LEU A 298 -21.42 -1.29 -4.44
C LEU A 298 -22.06 0.08 -4.70
N ARG A 299 -23.10 0.11 -5.54
CA ARG A 299 -23.84 1.35 -5.82
C ARG A 299 -24.50 1.90 -4.55
N ALA A 300 -25.12 1.04 -3.74
CA ALA A 300 -25.72 1.45 -2.47
C ALA A 300 -24.67 2.03 -1.48
N GLY A 301 -23.46 1.46 -1.46
CA GLY A 301 -22.33 1.97 -0.69
C GLY A 301 -21.88 3.38 -1.12
N GLU A 302 -21.74 3.61 -2.43
CA GLU A 302 -21.40 4.94 -2.98
C GLU A 302 -22.42 6.02 -2.58
N TYR A 303 -23.72 5.70 -2.59
CA TYR A 303 -24.77 6.61 -2.13
C TYR A 303 -24.67 6.93 -0.63
N ALA A 304 -24.27 5.96 0.19
CA ALA A 304 -24.11 6.14 1.64
C ALA A 304 -22.89 7.00 1.99
N GLU A 305 -21.77 6.84 1.28
CA GLU A 305 -20.56 7.67 1.45
C GLU A 305 -20.76 9.10 0.95
N GLY A 306 -21.37 9.30 -0.23
CA GLY A 306 -21.68 10.64 -0.74
C GLY A 306 -22.66 11.44 0.14
N SER A 307 -23.54 10.73 0.86
CA SER A 307 -24.45 11.33 1.86
C SER A 307 -23.73 11.72 3.16
N ARG A 308 -22.62 11.05 3.52
CA ARG A 308 -21.79 11.39 4.69
C ARG A 308 -20.89 12.59 4.42
N ASP A 309 -20.33 12.70 3.22
CA ASP A 309 -19.50 13.85 2.81
C ASP A 309 -20.32 15.16 2.72
N THR A 310 -21.59 15.08 2.31
CA THR A 310 -22.51 16.24 2.30
C THR A 310 -22.92 16.69 3.70
N LEU A 311 -23.00 15.77 4.67
CA LEU A 311 -23.22 16.11 6.07
C LEU A 311 -21.97 16.72 6.73
N HIS A 312 -20.76 16.27 6.39
CA HIS A 312 -19.51 16.86 6.90
C HIS A 312 -19.23 18.25 6.30
N SER A 313 -19.52 18.45 5.01
CA SER A 313 -19.45 19.77 4.35
C SER A 313 -20.39 20.83 4.96
N SER A 314 -21.45 20.41 5.66
CA SER A 314 -22.44 21.32 6.25
C SER A 314 -22.06 21.80 7.67
N VAL A 315 -21.01 21.22 8.27
CA VAL A 315 -20.57 21.54 9.64
C VAL A 315 -19.37 22.50 9.66
N GLU A 316 -18.63 22.65 8.55
CA GLU A 316 -17.50 23.60 8.43
C GLU A 316 -17.89 25.00 7.93
N SER A 317 -19.18 25.31 7.81
CA SER A 317 -19.67 26.64 7.40
C SER A 317 -20.60 27.30 8.42
N ARG A 318 -20.17 27.36 9.69
CA ARG A 318 -20.66 28.34 10.68
C ARG A 318 -19.55 28.77 11.64
#